data_AF-A0A933QUT8-F1
#
_entry.id   AF-A0A933QUT8-F1
#
_cell.length_a   1.000
_cell.length_b   1.000
_cell.length_c   1.000
_cell.angle_alpha   90.00
_cell.angle_beta   90.00
_cell.angle_gamma   90.00
#
_symmetry.space_group_name_H-M   'P 1'
#
loop_
_entity.id
_entity.type
_entity.pdbx_description
1 polymer ?
#
loop_
_entity_poly.entity_id
_entity_poly.type
_entity_poly.pdbx_seq_one_letter_code
_entity_poly.pdbx_strand_id
1 'polypeptide(L)'
;MAEPPYGEIADLLKKGQVVPFLGAGVNFGARPPGATWDEKTQTFLPSGAELSRFLAQKTNFPSQDPHDLSDLAKVSSYFVETNARRRLRERLHDVFNRECAVCDIHNFLAQVAATTPLLIVTTNYDDLTERGFQNAGRPYDLVVHPTDRKDIEASVLWWKSGAQEPVAVPPNQLFIDLKTTTVIYKMHGTIDRVFNKWDSYVITEDDYVDFLSRMTNFAAVPMLFMRHFRTRSFLFLGYGLQDWNLRVVLKNIESTPVPGDKTNLSEELDEGVRSWAIQRRPSEFEIELWNARRVKVFDVDINEFVQKLRAQG
;
A
#
# COMPACT_ATOMS: atom_id res chain seq x y z
N MET A 1 16.07 -22.10 0.23
CA MET A 1 15.10 -21.42 1.13
C MET A 1 13.76 -22.13 1.01
N ALA A 2 12.89 -22.02 2.02
CA ALA A 2 11.53 -22.58 1.94
C ALA A 2 10.74 -21.86 0.84
N GLU A 3 9.93 -22.60 0.08
CA GLU A 3 9.02 -21.99 -0.90
C GLU A 3 7.71 -21.52 -0.24
N PRO A 4 7.04 -20.49 -0.79
CA PRO A 4 5.68 -20.14 -0.43
C PRO A 4 4.70 -21.31 -0.59
N PRO A 5 3.67 -21.43 0.27
CA PRO A 5 2.60 -22.40 0.08
C PRO A 5 1.64 -21.92 -1.01
N TYR A 6 2.08 -21.97 -2.28
CA TYR A 6 1.37 -21.39 -3.42
C TYR A 6 -0.08 -21.86 -3.55
N GLY A 7 -0.33 -23.17 -3.40
CA GLY A 7 -1.69 -23.73 -3.48
C GLY A 7 -2.62 -23.18 -2.40
N GLU A 8 -2.17 -23.13 -1.15
CA GLU A 8 -2.95 -22.57 -0.04
C GLU A 8 -3.23 -21.08 -0.24
N ILE A 9 -2.22 -20.29 -0.65
CA ILE A 9 -2.40 -18.86 -0.91
C ILE A 9 -3.41 -18.64 -2.04
N ALA A 10 -3.32 -19.41 -3.13
CA ALA A 10 -4.24 -19.32 -4.25
C ALA A 10 -5.68 -19.68 -3.83
N ASP A 11 -5.86 -20.75 -3.07
CA ASP A 11 -7.17 -21.18 -2.57
C ASP A 11 -7.82 -20.15 -1.66
N LEU A 12 -7.05 -19.57 -0.72
CA LEU A 12 -7.56 -18.56 0.19
C LEU A 12 -7.86 -17.24 -0.52
N LEU A 13 -7.08 -16.85 -1.53
CA LEU A 13 -7.39 -15.70 -2.39
C LEU A 13 -8.72 -15.91 -3.14
N LYS A 14 -8.92 -17.09 -3.75
CA LYS A 14 -10.17 -17.44 -4.44
C LYS A 14 -11.38 -17.49 -3.50
N LYS A 15 -11.17 -17.78 -2.21
CA LYS A 15 -12.22 -17.75 -1.18
C LYS A 15 -12.44 -16.37 -0.55
N GLY A 16 -11.64 -15.36 -0.90
CA GLY A 16 -11.72 -14.03 -0.29
C GLY A 16 -11.29 -14.02 1.18
N GLN A 17 -10.42 -14.96 1.56
CA GLN A 17 -9.88 -15.14 2.91
C GLN A 17 -8.48 -14.54 3.09
N VAL A 18 -7.94 -13.91 2.05
CA VAL A 18 -6.67 -13.19 2.05
C VAL A 18 -6.91 -11.73 1.67
N VAL A 19 -6.27 -10.82 2.40
CA VAL A 19 -6.17 -9.40 2.10
C VAL A 19 -4.80 -9.15 1.44
N PRO A 20 -4.74 -8.88 0.12
CA PRO A 20 -3.50 -8.46 -0.53
C PRO A 20 -3.10 -7.08 -0.01
N PHE A 21 -1.86 -6.97 0.46
CA PHE A 21 -1.30 -5.72 0.97
C PHE A 21 -0.06 -5.35 0.14
N LEU A 22 -0.20 -4.34 -0.72
CA LEU A 22 0.79 -3.98 -1.73
C LEU A 22 1.67 -2.83 -1.24
N GLY A 23 2.98 -2.99 -1.41
CA GLY A 23 3.99 -1.96 -1.19
C GLY A 23 4.72 -1.62 -2.48
N ALA A 24 5.66 -0.67 -2.42
CA ALA A 24 6.29 -0.12 -3.62
C ALA A 24 7.05 -1.16 -4.45
N GLY A 25 7.50 -2.26 -3.83
CA GLY A 25 8.20 -3.34 -4.50
C GLY A 25 7.36 -4.12 -5.51
N VAL A 26 6.02 -4.05 -5.46
CA VAL A 26 5.17 -4.69 -6.48
C VAL A 26 5.37 -4.08 -7.86
N ASN A 27 5.74 -2.79 -7.90
CA ASN A 27 5.98 -2.05 -9.13
C ASN A 27 7.35 -2.38 -9.76
N PHE A 28 8.20 -3.15 -9.07
CA PHE A 28 9.47 -3.60 -9.63
C PHE A 28 9.31 -4.76 -10.61
N GLY A 29 8.13 -5.38 -10.70
CA GLY A 29 7.87 -6.45 -11.68
C GLY A 29 8.09 -6.00 -13.13
N ALA A 30 7.80 -4.74 -13.46
CA ALA A 30 8.05 -4.18 -14.79
C ALA A 30 9.45 -3.55 -14.97
N ARG A 31 10.26 -3.54 -13.89
CA ARG A 31 11.57 -2.87 -13.89
C ARG A 31 12.64 -3.77 -14.52
N PRO A 32 13.42 -3.29 -15.50
CA PRO A 32 14.52 -4.07 -16.05
C PRO A 32 15.55 -4.44 -14.96
N PRO A 33 16.10 -5.67 -14.96
CA PRO A 33 17.08 -6.08 -13.97
C PRO A 33 18.28 -5.14 -13.91
N GLY A 34 18.60 -4.62 -12.72
CA GLY A 34 19.74 -3.73 -12.50
C GLY A 34 19.54 -2.28 -12.98
N ALA A 35 18.39 -1.93 -13.57
CA ALA A 35 18.11 -0.56 -13.95
C ALA A 35 17.96 0.33 -12.71
N THR A 36 18.51 1.54 -12.75
CA THR A 36 18.36 2.59 -11.73
C THR A 36 17.37 3.64 -12.21
N TRP A 37 16.51 4.13 -11.33
CA TRP A 37 15.59 5.22 -11.64
C TRP A 37 16.29 6.57 -11.53
N ASP A 38 15.97 7.48 -12.46
CA ASP A 38 16.30 8.90 -12.39
C ASP A 38 15.15 9.79 -12.89
N GLU A 39 15.35 11.10 -12.87
CA GLU A 39 14.33 12.06 -13.31
C GLU A 39 13.92 11.91 -14.79
N LYS A 40 14.75 11.27 -15.62
CA LYS A 40 14.52 11.06 -17.06
C LYS A 40 13.85 9.71 -17.35
N THR A 41 13.78 8.82 -16.37
CA THR A 41 13.24 7.47 -16.51
C THR A 41 11.73 7.50 -16.72
N GLN A 42 11.24 7.11 -17.90
CA GLN A 42 9.80 7.16 -18.21
C GLN A 42 9.07 5.83 -18.07
N THR A 43 9.80 4.73 -17.88
CA THR A 43 9.27 3.37 -18.06
C THR A 43 8.92 2.63 -16.77
N PHE A 44 9.45 3.08 -15.62
CA PHE A 44 9.17 2.49 -14.31
C PHE A 44 9.27 3.54 -13.19
N LEU A 45 8.69 3.20 -12.03
CA LEU A 45 8.61 4.07 -10.86
C LEU A 45 9.88 3.97 -9.98
N PRO A 46 10.21 5.02 -9.21
CA PRO A 46 11.33 4.98 -8.27
C PRO A 46 11.05 4.04 -7.09
N SER A 47 12.13 3.50 -6.51
CA SER A 47 12.10 3.06 -5.11
C SER A 47 12.00 4.25 -4.16
N GLY A 48 11.61 4.01 -2.89
CA GLY A 48 11.60 5.06 -1.86
C GLY A 48 12.97 5.75 -1.71
N ALA A 49 14.06 4.97 -1.73
CA ALA A 49 15.42 5.51 -1.65
C ALA A 49 15.81 6.33 -2.89
N GLU A 50 15.37 5.96 -4.09
CA GLU A 50 15.62 6.75 -5.31
C GLU A 50 14.83 8.06 -5.32
N LEU A 51 13.57 8.00 -4.89
CA LEU A 51 12.74 9.20 -4.74
C LEU A 51 13.33 10.15 -3.69
N SER A 52 13.81 9.61 -2.56
CA SER A 52 14.47 10.39 -1.52
C SER A 52 15.69 11.13 -2.06
N ARG A 53 16.62 10.42 -2.73
CA ARG A 53 17.81 11.04 -3.35
C ARG A 53 17.44 12.11 -4.38
N PHE A 54 16.42 11.88 -5.19
CA PHE A 54 15.95 12.88 -6.15
C PHE A 54 15.44 14.15 -5.45
N LEU A 55 14.62 14.02 -4.40
CA LEU A 55 14.15 15.17 -3.63
C LEU A 55 15.30 15.90 -2.93
N ALA A 56 16.27 15.17 -2.38
CA ALA A 56 17.45 15.73 -1.72
C ALA A 56 18.30 16.59 -2.67
N GLN A 57 18.46 16.14 -3.92
CA GLN A 57 19.17 16.90 -4.96
C GLN A 57 18.47 18.21 -5.32
N LYS A 58 17.12 18.26 -5.25
CA LYS A 58 16.36 19.48 -5.56
C LYS A 58 16.43 20.54 -4.45
N THR A 59 16.77 20.14 -3.23
CA THR A 59 16.75 21.02 -2.04
C THR A 59 18.14 21.36 -1.51
N ASN A 60 19.23 20.83 -2.10
CA ASN A 60 20.57 20.86 -1.52
C ASN A 60 20.56 20.34 -0.06
N PHE A 61 19.98 19.16 0.13
CA PHE A 61 19.83 18.54 1.44
C PHE A 61 21.17 18.53 2.21
N PRO A 62 21.18 18.94 3.50
CA PRO A 62 22.41 19.30 4.21
C PRO A 62 23.29 18.12 4.61
N SER A 63 22.74 16.90 4.63
CA SER A 63 23.49 15.68 4.95
C SER A 63 23.90 14.93 3.68
N GLN A 64 25.13 14.43 3.68
CA GLN A 64 25.64 13.51 2.65
C GLN A 64 25.70 12.07 3.16
N ASP A 65 25.19 11.81 4.36
CA ASP A 65 25.10 10.46 4.91
C ASP A 65 24.16 9.61 4.03
N PRO A 66 24.59 8.43 3.54
CA PRO A 66 23.75 7.56 2.72
C PRO A 66 22.46 7.13 3.40
N HIS A 67 22.44 6.99 4.72
CA HIS A 67 21.25 6.66 5.50
C HIS A 67 20.23 7.80 5.43
N ASP A 68 20.65 9.04 5.70
CA ASP A 68 19.76 10.20 5.61
C ASP A 68 19.23 10.40 4.18
N LEU A 69 20.08 10.22 3.16
CA LEU A 69 19.70 10.34 1.75
C LEU A 69 18.76 9.22 1.26
N SER A 70 18.62 8.14 2.03
CA SER A 70 17.69 7.04 1.74
C SER A 70 16.39 7.12 2.52
N ASP A 71 16.32 8.00 3.53
CA ASP A 71 15.15 8.23 4.36
C ASP A 71 14.20 9.20 3.65
N LEU A 72 13.17 8.64 3.02
CA LEU A 72 12.20 9.42 2.25
C LEU A 72 11.44 10.41 3.14
N ALA A 73 11.07 9.99 4.35
CA ALA A 73 10.28 10.83 5.25
C ALA A 73 11.06 12.08 5.67
N LYS A 74 12.29 11.89 6.12
CA LYS A 74 13.20 12.96 6.53
C LYS A 74 13.48 13.93 5.39
N VAL A 75 13.81 13.44 4.20
CA VAL A 75 14.12 14.29 3.04
C VAL A 75 12.87 15.03 2.56
N SER A 76 11.71 14.38 2.55
CA SER A 76 10.45 15.04 2.23
C SER A 76 10.09 16.13 3.26
N SER A 77 10.29 15.89 4.57
CA SER A 77 10.09 16.92 5.61
C SER A 77 10.97 18.15 5.32
N TYR A 78 12.26 17.94 5.07
CA TYR A 78 13.18 19.03 4.72
C TYR A 78 12.76 19.77 3.42
N PHE A 79 12.24 19.05 2.43
CA PHE A 79 11.73 19.67 1.21
C PHE A 79 10.59 20.65 1.52
N VAL A 80 9.64 20.25 2.37
CA VAL A 80 8.50 21.10 2.75
C VAL A 80 8.97 22.35 3.49
N GLU A 81 9.87 22.19 4.46
CA GLU A 81 10.43 23.30 5.24
C GLU A 81 11.16 24.34 4.37
N THR A 82 11.81 23.91 3.29
CA THR A 82 12.62 24.81 2.44
C THR A 82 11.90 25.37 1.22
N ASN A 83 10.93 24.65 0.65
CA ASN A 83 10.31 25.00 -0.65
C ASN A 83 8.77 25.03 -0.64
N ALA A 84 8.13 24.72 0.49
CA ALA A 84 6.69 24.56 0.71
C ALA A 84 6.07 23.26 0.16
N ARG A 85 5.01 22.81 0.86
CA ARG A 85 4.24 21.58 0.57
C ARG A 85 3.71 21.49 -0.86
N ARG A 86 3.23 22.61 -1.42
CA ARG A 86 2.73 22.67 -2.80
C ARG A 86 3.79 22.23 -3.81
N ARG A 87 5.05 22.62 -3.62
CA ARG A 87 6.15 22.27 -4.54
C ARG A 87 6.50 20.79 -4.43
N LEU A 88 6.44 20.21 -3.22
CA LEU A 88 6.60 18.77 -3.06
C LEU A 88 5.49 18.01 -3.82
N ARG A 89 4.23 18.42 -3.66
CA ARG A 89 3.08 17.83 -4.36
C ARG A 89 3.25 17.88 -5.88
N GLU A 90 3.62 19.03 -6.43
CA GLU A 90 3.91 19.17 -7.88
C GLU A 90 4.98 18.19 -8.36
N ARG A 91 6.06 18.01 -7.57
CA ARG A 91 7.12 17.06 -7.92
C ARG A 91 6.68 15.61 -7.84
N LEU A 92 5.90 15.25 -6.81
CA LEU A 92 5.37 13.89 -6.69
C LEU A 92 4.39 13.61 -7.83
N HIS A 93 3.54 14.58 -8.18
CA HIS A 93 2.67 14.49 -9.35
C HIS A 93 3.49 14.22 -10.63
N ASP A 94 4.54 15.00 -10.90
CA ASP A 94 5.40 14.78 -12.08
C ASP A 94 6.05 13.38 -12.11
N VAL A 95 6.41 12.84 -10.95
CA VAL A 95 7.02 11.51 -10.81
C VAL A 95 6.00 10.41 -11.06
N PHE A 96 4.83 10.48 -10.40
CA PHE A 96 3.81 9.43 -10.47
C PHE A 96 2.91 9.56 -11.70
N ASN A 97 2.87 10.72 -12.37
CA ASN A 97 2.10 10.91 -13.61
C ASN A 97 2.77 10.29 -14.85
N ARG A 98 3.81 9.47 -14.69
CA ARG A 98 4.48 8.77 -15.79
C ARG A 98 3.67 7.56 -16.26
N GLU A 99 3.70 7.28 -17.55
CA GLU A 99 3.07 6.11 -18.17
C GLU A 99 3.89 4.84 -17.95
N CYS A 100 3.84 4.33 -16.71
CA CYS A 100 4.51 3.08 -16.35
C CYS A 100 3.63 1.87 -16.73
N ALA A 101 4.26 0.74 -17.06
CA ALA A 101 3.54 -0.50 -17.35
C ALA A 101 2.95 -1.13 -16.09
N VAL A 102 1.73 -1.67 -16.22
CA VAL A 102 1.08 -2.45 -15.17
C VAL A 102 1.82 -3.80 -15.00
N CYS A 103 2.21 -4.12 -13.77
CA CYS A 103 2.87 -5.38 -13.43
C CYS A 103 1.91 -6.58 -13.40
N ASP A 104 2.47 -7.79 -13.54
CA ASP A 104 1.74 -9.06 -13.58
C ASP A 104 0.85 -9.30 -12.36
N ILE A 105 1.27 -8.83 -11.18
CA ILE A 105 0.51 -8.95 -9.94
C ILE A 105 -0.80 -8.17 -9.97
N HIS A 106 -0.83 -6.97 -10.56
CA HIS A 106 -2.05 -6.18 -10.67
C HIS A 106 -3.08 -6.89 -11.56
N ASN A 107 -2.62 -7.43 -12.70
CA ASN A 107 -3.46 -8.20 -13.62
C ASN A 107 -3.97 -9.49 -12.95
N PHE A 108 -3.12 -10.16 -12.18
CA PHE A 108 -3.50 -11.36 -11.44
C PHE A 108 -4.59 -11.06 -10.38
N LEU A 109 -4.42 -10.01 -9.59
CA LEU A 109 -5.43 -9.62 -8.59
C LEU A 109 -6.77 -9.24 -9.25
N ALA A 110 -6.72 -8.54 -10.39
CA ALA A 110 -7.93 -8.24 -11.17
C ALA A 110 -8.61 -9.52 -11.69
N GLN A 111 -7.82 -10.54 -12.10
CA GLN A 111 -8.35 -11.83 -12.51
C GLN A 111 -9.04 -12.56 -11.35
N VAL A 112 -8.45 -12.58 -10.15
CA VAL A 112 -9.09 -13.17 -8.96
C VAL A 112 -10.39 -12.43 -8.61
N ALA A 113 -10.37 -11.10 -8.69
CA ALA A 113 -11.54 -10.24 -8.49
C ALA A 113 -12.68 -10.47 -9.48
N ALA A 114 -12.47 -11.22 -10.56
CA ALA A 114 -13.52 -11.59 -11.51
C ALA A 114 -14.61 -12.46 -10.88
N THR A 115 -14.24 -13.32 -9.92
CA THR A 115 -15.15 -14.28 -9.28
C THR A 115 -15.31 -14.01 -7.79
N THR A 116 -14.33 -13.33 -7.19
CA THR A 116 -14.22 -13.19 -5.74
C THR A 116 -13.89 -11.75 -5.39
N PRO A 117 -14.84 -10.98 -4.83
CA PRO A 117 -14.57 -9.62 -4.40
C PRO A 117 -13.40 -9.55 -3.40
N LEU A 118 -12.49 -8.60 -3.63
CA LEU A 118 -11.28 -8.43 -2.82
C LEU A 118 -11.30 -7.09 -2.09
N LEU A 119 -10.78 -7.05 -0.86
CA LEU A 119 -10.28 -5.81 -0.27
C LEU A 119 -8.77 -5.78 -0.44
N ILE A 120 -8.28 -4.98 -1.38
CA ILE A 120 -6.85 -4.79 -1.65
C ILE A 120 -6.40 -3.54 -0.93
N VAL A 121 -5.35 -3.65 -0.12
CA VAL A 121 -4.76 -2.51 0.60
C VAL A 121 -3.44 -2.15 -0.07
N THR A 122 -3.16 -0.87 -0.24
CA THR A 122 -1.89 -0.40 -0.77
C THR A 122 -1.41 0.87 -0.09
N THR A 123 -0.10 1.00 0.04
CA THR A 123 0.58 2.24 0.46
C THR A 123 1.26 2.96 -0.70
N ASN A 124 1.04 2.49 -1.93
CA ASN A 124 1.57 3.10 -3.14
C ASN A 124 0.72 4.31 -3.56
N TYR A 125 1.39 5.37 -4.04
CA TYR A 125 0.72 6.58 -4.51
C TYR A 125 0.24 6.46 -5.96
N ASP A 126 0.92 5.69 -6.80
CA ASP A 126 0.58 5.47 -8.21
C ASP A 126 -0.75 4.71 -8.40
N ASP A 127 -1.26 4.72 -9.63
CA ASP A 127 -2.52 4.11 -10.02
C ASP A 127 -2.37 2.76 -10.76
N LEU A 128 -1.25 2.04 -10.61
CA LEU A 128 -1.01 0.82 -11.40
C LEU A 128 -1.93 -0.33 -11.02
N THR A 129 -2.40 -0.40 -9.77
CA THR A 129 -3.39 -1.40 -9.35
C THR A 129 -4.74 -1.10 -10.01
N GLU A 130 -5.18 0.16 -9.94
CA GLU A 130 -6.38 0.69 -10.54
C GLU A 130 -6.40 0.44 -12.06
N ARG A 131 -5.30 0.78 -12.75
CA ARG A 131 -5.13 0.53 -14.19
C ARG A 131 -5.17 -0.96 -14.53
N GLY A 132 -4.62 -1.84 -13.69
CA GLY A 132 -4.73 -3.29 -13.87
C GLY A 132 -6.18 -3.76 -13.86
N PHE A 133 -7.00 -3.23 -12.95
CA PHE A 133 -8.43 -3.51 -12.89
C PHE A 133 -9.20 -2.92 -14.09
N GLN A 134 -8.90 -1.68 -14.48
CA GLN A 134 -9.49 -1.02 -15.64
C GLN A 134 -9.19 -1.78 -16.94
N ASN A 135 -7.93 -2.17 -17.16
CA ASN A 135 -7.51 -2.94 -18.34
C ASN A 135 -8.20 -4.31 -18.42
N ALA A 136 -8.50 -4.92 -17.27
CA ALA A 136 -9.22 -6.18 -17.19
C ALA A 136 -10.76 -6.03 -17.25
N GLY A 137 -11.28 -4.80 -17.36
CA GLY A 137 -12.72 -4.52 -17.32
C GLY A 137 -13.38 -4.90 -16.00
N ARG A 138 -12.65 -4.84 -14.88
CA ARG A 138 -13.13 -5.26 -13.56
C ARG A 138 -13.56 -4.05 -12.74
N PRO A 139 -14.82 -3.98 -12.28
CA PRO A 139 -15.29 -2.89 -11.44
C PRO A 139 -14.63 -2.96 -10.06
N TYR A 140 -14.33 -1.79 -9.50
CA TYR A 140 -13.81 -1.65 -8.15
C TYR A 140 -14.24 -0.29 -7.59
N ASP A 141 -14.41 -0.24 -6.27
CA ASP A 141 -14.47 1.02 -5.53
C ASP A 141 -13.05 1.41 -5.12
N LEU A 142 -12.75 2.70 -5.18
CA LEU A 142 -11.48 3.25 -4.71
C LEU A 142 -11.75 4.06 -3.45
N VAL A 143 -11.05 3.71 -2.37
CA VAL A 143 -11.10 4.44 -1.11
C VAL A 143 -9.70 4.95 -0.80
N VAL A 144 -9.57 6.24 -0.54
CA VAL A 144 -8.28 6.89 -0.29
C VAL A 144 -8.35 7.66 1.01
N HIS A 145 -7.32 7.53 1.84
CA HIS A 145 -7.13 8.41 2.98
C HIS A 145 -6.51 9.75 2.52
N PRO A 146 -7.22 10.89 2.62
CA PRO A 146 -6.69 12.18 2.21
C PRO A 146 -5.74 12.76 3.27
N THR A 147 -4.64 13.34 2.79
CA THR A 147 -3.72 14.18 3.56
C THR A 147 -3.81 15.64 3.12
N ASP A 148 -3.39 16.55 4.00
CA ASP A 148 -3.23 17.99 3.72
C ASP A 148 -4.48 18.74 3.25
N ARG A 149 -5.66 18.22 3.57
CA ARG A 149 -6.95 18.77 3.15
C ARG A 149 -7.82 19.01 4.39
N LYS A 150 -7.71 20.22 4.94
CA LYS A 150 -8.46 20.62 6.15
C LYS A 150 -9.98 20.56 5.94
N ASP A 151 -10.45 20.70 4.69
CA ASP A 151 -11.87 20.62 4.32
C ASP A 151 -12.47 19.22 4.49
N ILE A 152 -11.66 18.17 4.45
CA ILE A 152 -12.10 16.75 4.47
C ILE A 152 -11.27 15.91 5.45
N GLU A 153 -10.69 16.55 6.45
CA GLU A 153 -9.68 15.99 7.36
C GLU A 153 -10.15 14.73 8.12
N ALA A 154 -11.45 14.65 8.41
CA ALA A 154 -12.08 13.54 9.14
C ALA A 154 -12.81 12.54 8.23
N SER A 155 -12.52 12.54 6.93
CA SER A 155 -13.20 11.74 5.92
C SER A 155 -12.21 10.91 5.10
N VAL A 156 -12.69 9.79 4.56
CA VAL A 156 -12.05 9.13 3.43
C VAL A 156 -12.66 9.66 2.13
N LEU A 157 -11.89 9.64 1.05
CA LEU A 157 -12.40 9.88 -0.29
C LEU A 157 -12.84 8.55 -0.89
N TRP A 158 -14.08 8.46 -1.34
CA TRP A 158 -14.66 7.26 -1.94
C TRP A 158 -15.12 7.54 -3.37
N TRP A 159 -14.46 6.90 -4.32
CA TRP A 159 -14.96 6.75 -5.69
C TRP A 159 -15.69 5.42 -5.79
N LYS A 160 -17.00 5.49 -6.09
CA LYS A 160 -17.75 4.32 -6.54
C LYS A 160 -17.23 3.91 -7.91
N SER A 161 -17.32 2.62 -8.23
CA SER A 161 -16.92 2.09 -9.54
C SER A 161 -17.47 2.93 -10.70
N GLY A 162 -16.56 3.47 -11.52
CA GLY A 162 -16.86 4.31 -12.68
C GLY A 162 -17.12 5.80 -12.40
N ALA A 163 -17.08 6.24 -11.14
CA ALA A 163 -17.21 7.65 -10.78
C ALA A 163 -15.94 8.44 -11.15
N GLN A 164 -16.11 9.68 -11.63
CA GLN A 164 -14.98 10.58 -11.95
C GLN A 164 -14.51 11.38 -10.73
N GLU A 165 -15.41 11.70 -9.79
CA GLU A 165 -15.10 12.43 -8.56
C GLU A 165 -15.43 11.59 -7.32
N PRO A 166 -14.68 11.79 -6.21
CA PRO A 166 -14.97 11.13 -4.96
C PRO A 166 -16.10 11.82 -4.20
N VAL A 167 -16.70 11.08 -3.28
CA VAL A 167 -17.45 11.64 -2.16
C VAL A 167 -16.58 11.56 -0.91
N ALA A 168 -16.49 12.65 -0.16
CA ALA A 168 -15.87 12.64 1.17
C ALA A 168 -16.86 12.04 2.18
N VAL A 169 -16.47 10.95 2.83
CA VAL A 169 -17.33 10.20 3.76
C VAL A 169 -16.59 9.97 5.08
N PRO A 170 -17.20 10.28 6.24
CA PRO A 170 -16.63 9.89 7.53
C PRO A 170 -16.36 8.38 7.60
N PRO A 171 -15.22 7.92 8.12
CA PRO A 171 -14.86 6.48 8.13
C PRO A 171 -15.89 5.56 8.80
N ASN A 172 -16.63 6.07 9.79
CA ASN A 172 -17.69 5.35 10.48
C ASN A 172 -19.02 5.30 9.71
N GLN A 173 -19.17 6.11 8.67
CA GLN A 173 -20.34 6.14 7.78
C GLN A 173 -20.07 5.47 6.43
N LEU A 174 -18.81 5.11 6.14
CA LEU A 174 -18.48 4.37 4.93
C LEU A 174 -19.14 2.99 4.96
N PHE A 175 -20.01 2.75 3.98
CA PHE A 175 -20.69 1.47 3.81
C PHE A 175 -20.47 0.95 2.39
N ILE A 176 -19.74 -0.16 2.29
CA ILE A 176 -19.49 -0.90 1.06
C ILE A 176 -19.75 -2.38 1.37
N ASP A 177 -20.55 -3.06 0.54
CA ASP A 177 -20.72 -4.50 0.69
C ASP A 177 -19.52 -5.25 0.12
N LEU A 178 -18.55 -5.55 1.00
CA LEU A 178 -17.33 -6.28 0.67
C LEU A 178 -17.56 -7.71 0.18
N LYS A 179 -18.80 -8.24 0.24
CA LYS A 179 -19.13 -9.56 -0.33
C LYS A 179 -19.41 -9.51 -1.83
N THR A 180 -19.70 -8.32 -2.36
CA THR A 180 -20.12 -8.12 -3.75
C THR A 180 -19.27 -7.08 -4.48
N THR A 181 -18.50 -6.27 -3.74
CA THR A 181 -17.73 -5.15 -4.27
C THR A 181 -16.25 -5.34 -3.97
N THR A 182 -15.41 -5.33 -5.02
CA THR A 182 -13.96 -5.21 -4.86
C THR A 182 -13.60 -3.78 -4.49
N VAL A 183 -12.72 -3.60 -3.50
CA VAL A 183 -12.26 -2.30 -3.03
C VAL A 183 -10.73 -2.25 -3.11
N ILE A 184 -10.22 -1.17 -3.69
CA ILE A 184 -8.82 -0.77 -3.58
C ILE A 184 -8.76 0.33 -2.52
N TYR A 185 -8.10 0.05 -1.39
CA TYR A 185 -7.93 0.99 -0.29
C TYR A 185 -6.49 1.51 -0.24
N LYS A 186 -6.30 2.82 -0.45
CA LYS A 186 -5.00 3.49 -0.45
C LYS A 186 -4.80 4.27 0.83
N MET A 187 -3.90 3.79 1.68
CA MET A 187 -3.68 4.35 3.02
C MET A 187 -2.84 5.62 3.00
N HIS A 188 -1.94 5.75 2.02
CA HIS A 188 -0.98 6.84 1.96
C HIS A 188 -1.32 7.92 0.93
N GLY A 189 -2.57 7.96 0.48
CA GLY A 189 -3.01 8.88 -0.56
C GLY A 189 -2.91 8.29 -1.97
N THR A 190 -3.01 9.15 -2.97
CA THR A 190 -3.03 8.78 -4.39
C THR A 190 -2.60 9.96 -5.27
N ILE A 191 -2.10 9.63 -6.45
CA ILE A 191 -2.14 10.56 -7.59
C ILE A 191 -3.58 10.64 -8.16
N ASP A 192 -3.99 11.84 -8.57
CA ASP A 192 -5.15 12.14 -9.40
C ASP A 192 -4.69 12.67 -10.75
N ARG A 193 -4.54 11.77 -11.72
CA ARG A 193 -4.07 12.10 -13.07
C ARG A 193 -5.05 12.95 -13.88
N VAL A 194 -6.34 12.91 -13.54
CA VAL A 194 -7.38 13.53 -14.37
C VAL A 194 -7.48 15.01 -14.06
N PHE A 195 -7.58 15.36 -12.79
CA PHE A 195 -7.84 16.75 -12.37
C PHE A 195 -6.71 17.34 -11.52
N ASN A 196 -5.76 16.54 -11.03
CA ASN A 196 -4.73 16.94 -10.05
C ASN A 196 -5.33 17.66 -8.82
N LYS A 197 -6.61 17.39 -8.54
CA LYS A 197 -7.41 18.04 -7.49
C LYS A 197 -7.36 17.21 -6.22
N TRP A 198 -7.27 15.89 -6.39
CA TRP A 198 -7.33 14.91 -5.30
C TRP A 198 -5.97 14.29 -4.97
N ASP A 199 -4.89 14.84 -5.53
CA ASP A 199 -3.51 14.49 -5.19
C ASP A 199 -3.26 14.58 -3.67
N SER A 200 -2.83 13.46 -3.09
CA SER A 200 -2.57 13.33 -1.67
C SER A 200 -1.43 12.33 -1.46
N TYR A 201 -0.53 12.67 -0.54
CA TYR A 201 0.66 11.88 -0.24
C TYR A 201 0.90 11.90 1.26
N VAL A 202 0.89 10.75 1.94
CA VAL A 202 1.49 10.60 3.29
C VAL A 202 2.96 10.30 3.06
N ILE A 203 3.85 11.29 3.22
CA ILE A 203 5.26 11.14 2.85
C ILE A 203 6.25 11.83 3.79
N THR A 204 5.86 12.90 4.46
CA THR A 204 6.69 13.60 5.47
C THR A 204 6.49 12.99 6.86
N GLU A 205 7.39 13.28 7.78
CA GLU A 205 7.25 12.83 9.18
C GLU A 205 5.96 13.38 9.81
N ASP A 206 5.61 14.64 9.55
CA ASP A 206 4.36 15.25 10.02
C ASP A 206 3.13 14.53 9.45
N ASP A 207 3.14 14.16 8.16
CA ASP A 207 2.04 13.37 7.59
C ASP A 207 1.86 12.03 8.30
N TYR A 208 2.98 11.35 8.61
CA TYR A 208 2.94 10.06 9.31
C TYR A 208 2.44 10.23 10.75
N VAL A 209 2.86 11.28 11.45
CA VAL A 209 2.37 11.57 12.82
C VAL A 209 0.86 11.82 12.79
N ASP A 210 0.39 12.68 11.86
CA ASP A 210 -1.03 12.97 11.71
C ASP A 210 -1.84 11.73 11.34
N PHE A 211 -1.34 10.94 10.39
CA PHE A 211 -1.98 9.69 9.98
C PHE A 211 -2.12 8.71 11.15
N LEU A 212 -1.05 8.50 11.92
CA LEU A 212 -1.04 7.57 13.03
C LEU A 212 -1.89 8.05 14.21
N SER A 213 -1.89 9.35 14.49
CA SER A 213 -2.79 9.97 15.48
C SER A 213 -4.25 9.70 15.12
N ARG A 214 -4.63 9.85 13.84
CA ARG A 214 -5.98 9.53 13.37
C ARG A 214 -6.28 8.04 13.40
N MET A 215 -5.30 7.18 13.19
CA MET A 215 -5.46 5.73 13.29
C MET A 215 -5.81 5.31 14.73
N THR A 216 -5.12 5.87 15.73
CA THR A 216 -5.44 5.63 17.15
C THR A 216 -6.83 6.11 17.55
N ASN A 217 -7.36 7.12 16.85
CA ASN A 217 -8.70 7.67 17.06
C ASN A 217 -9.77 7.04 16.15
N PHE A 218 -9.49 5.89 15.51
CA PHE A 218 -10.41 5.20 14.59
C PHE A 218 -10.90 6.05 13.40
N ALA A 219 -10.12 7.07 13.03
CA ALA A 219 -10.47 8.05 12.00
C ALA A 219 -9.65 7.92 10.71
N ALA A 220 -8.59 7.11 10.69
CA ALA A 220 -7.79 6.89 9.47
C ALA A 220 -8.28 5.71 8.62
N VAL A 221 -8.59 4.59 9.29
CA VAL A 221 -9.05 3.35 8.64
C VAL A 221 -10.53 3.10 8.97
N PRO A 222 -11.42 2.97 7.97
CA PRO A 222 -12.81 2.62 8.19
C PRO A 222 -12.98 1.35 9.03
N MET A 223 -13.88 1.38 10.02
CA MET A 223 -14.16 0.22 10.90
C MET A 223 -14.62 -1.01 10.11
N LEU A 224 -15.29 -0.79 8.96
CA LEU A 224 -15.65 -1.83 8.01
C LEU A 224 -14.41 -2.66 7.57
N PHE A 225 -13.30 -1.98 7.26
CA PHE A 225 -12.06 -2.64 6.83
C PHE A 225 -11.35 -3.30 8.00
N MET A 226 -11.30 -2.66 9.17
CA MET A 226 -10.72 -3.25 10.39
C MET A 226 -11.41 -4.57 10.77
N ARG A 227 -12.74 -4.62 10.68
CA ARG A 227 -13.52 -5.87 10.86
C ARG A 227 -13.18 -6.91 9.81
N HIS A 228 -12.95 -6.49 8.57
CA HIS A 228 -12.54 -7.40 7.51
C HIS A 228 -11.16 -8.01 7.84
N PHE A 229 -10.18 -7.19 8.18
CA PHE A 229 -8.81 -7.59 8.50
C PHE A 229 -8.70 -8.64 9.60
N ARG A 230 -9.53 -8.58 10.64
CA ARG A 230 -9.46 -9.48 11.80
C ARG A 230 -9.63 -10.96 11.49
N THR A 231 -10.38 -11.32 10.45
CA THR A 231 -10.72 -12.72 10.18
C THR A 231 -10.10 -13.24 8.88
N ARG A 232 -9.07 -12.58 8.36
CA ARG A 232 -8.41 -12.95 7.09
C ARG A 232 -6.89 -12.97 7.27
N SER A 233 -6.23 -13.79 6.47
CA SER A 233 -4.78 -13.74 6.30
C SER A 233 -4.38 -12.47 5.57
N PHE A 234 -3.19 -11.96 5.85
CA PHE A 234 -2.55 -10.96 5.00
C PHE A 234 -1.54 -11.60 4.05
N LEU A 235 -1.51 -11.10 2.82
CA LEU A 235 -0.47 -11.38 1.84
C LEU A 235 0.24 -10.07 1.52
N PHE A 236 1.37 -9.82 2.17
CA PHE A 236 2.22 -8.66 1.92
C PHE A 236 3.06 -8.91 0.66
N LEU A 237 2.98 -7.99 -0.30
CA LEU A 237 3.62 -8.12 -1.61
C LEU A 237 4.51 -6.92 -1.85
N GLY A 238 5.79 -7.16 -2.15
CA GLY A 238 6.74 -6.07 -2.45
C GLY A 238 6.91 -5.08 -1.30
N TYR A 239 6.79 -5.57 -0.08
CA TYR A 239 6.68 -4.76 1.13
C TYR A 239 7.95 -4.91 1.98
N GLY A 240 8.61 -3.79 2.31
CA GLY A 240 9.72 -3.75 3.27
C GLY A 240 9.27 -3.19 4.62
N LEU A 241 9.87 -3.66 5.72
CA LEU A 241 9.60 -3.17 7.08
C LEU A 241 10.68 -2.21 7.61
N GLN A 242 11.47 -1.63 6.71
CA GLN A 242 12.48 -0.64 7.08
C GLN A 242 11.82 0.63 7.66
N ASP A 243 10.73 1.07 7.03
CA ASP A 243 9.96 2.23 7.46
C ASP A 243 9.23 1.99 8.78
N TRP A 244 9.45 2.88 9.75
CA TRP A 244 8.86 2.76 11.08
C TRP A 244 7.33 2.93 11.06
N ASN A 245 6.80 3.81 10.20
CA ASN A 245 5.37 4.14 10.17
C ASN A 245 4.53 2.90 9.82
N LEU A 246 5.00 2.06 8.90
CA LEU A 246 4.34 0.83 8.49
C LEU A 246 4.29 -0.19 9.63
N ARG A 247 5.37 -0.27 10.42
CA ARG A 247 5.40 -1.13 11.62
C ARG A 247 4.35 -0.70 12.65
N VAL A 248 4.06 0.60 12.74
CA VAL A 248 3.00 1.13 13.61
C VAL A 248 1.62 0.83 13.03
N VAL A 249 1.43 0.98 11.71
CA VAL A 249 0.17 0.62 11.04
C VAL A 249 -0.19 -0.85 11.28
N LEU A 250 0.75 -1.77 11.04
CA LEU A 250 0.52 -3.20 11.25
C LEU A 250 0.20 -3.52 12.72
N LYS A 251 0.95 -2.92 13.65
CA LYS A 251 0.67 -3.08 15.08
C LYS A 251 -0.73 -2.58 15.46
N ASN A 252 -1.20 -1.48 14.87
CA ASN A 252 -2.56 -0.99 15.12
C ASN A 252 -3.60 -1.95 14.52
N ILE A 253 -3.43 -2.43 13.29
CA ILE A 253 -4.32 -3.44 12.69
C ILE A 253 -4.44 -4.66 13.59
N GLU A 254 -3.33 -5.12 14.17
CA GLU A 254 -3.28 -6.24 15.12
C GLU A 254 -3.92 -5.90 16.48
N SER A 255 -3.71 -4.70 17.02
CA SER A 255 -4.05 -4.35 18.41
C SER A 255 -5.41 -3.66 18.59
N THR A 256 -6.00 -3.10 17.53
CA THR A 256 -7.20 -2.27 17.64
C THR A 256 -8.42 -3.11 18.08
N PRO A 257 -9.05 -2.81 19.23
CA PRO A 257 -10.27 -3.49 19.68
C PRO A 257 -11.45 -3.20 18.74
N VAL A 258 -12.17 -4.24 18.29
CA VAL A 258 -13.42 -4.10 17.55
C VAL A 258 -14.58 -4.35 18.50
N PRO A 259 -15.48 -3.37 18.74
CA PRO A 259 -16.61 -3.53 19.64
C PRO A 259 -17.52 -4.71 19.23
N GLY A 260 -17.88 -5.55 20.19
CA GLY A 260 -18.73 -6.74 19.97
C GLY A 260 -17.97 -8.02 19.64
N ASP A 261 -16.64 -7.95 19.48
CA ASP A 261 -15.77 -9.08 19.28
C ASP A 261 -15.10 -9.47 20.61
N LYS A 262 -15.54 -10.59 21.21
CA LYS A 262 -15.01 -11.10 22.49
C LYS A 262 -13.74 -11.94 22.32
N THR A 263 -13.24 -12.09 21.11
CA THR A 263 -12.01 -12.82 20.86
C THR A 263 -10.82 -12.01 21.40
N ASN A 264 -10.26 -12.49 22.52
CA ASN A 264 -8.95 -12.04 22.96
C ASN A 264 -7.95 -12.55 21.90
N LEU A 265 -7.34 -11.63 21.14
CA LEU A 265 -6.30 -11.94 20.16
C LEU A 265 -5.22 -12.88 20.73
N SER A 266 -4.97 -12.87 22.03
CA SER A 266 -3.98 -13.72 22.67
C SER A 266 -4.33 -15.21 22.77
N GLU A 267 -5.61 -15.60 22.67
CA GLU A 267 -6.05 -16.99 22.97
C GLU A 267 -6.39 -17.83 21.73
N GLU A 268 -6.83 -17.24 20.60
CA GLU A 268 -7.01 -17.97 19.32
C GLU A 268 -5.71 -18.08 18.49
N LEU A 269 -4.64 -17.46 18.96
CA LEU A 269 -3.36 -17.37 18.27
C LEU A 269 -2.50 -18.65 18.34
N ASP A 270 -2.98 -19.71 19.00
CA ASP A 270 -2.29 -21.01 19.07
C ASP A 270 -2.56 -21.90 17.83
N GLU A 271 -3.61 -21.60 17.05
CA GLU A 271 -3.93 -22.23 15.74
C GLU A 271 -4.03 -21.21 14.58
N GLY A 272 -3.52 -19.98 14.80
CA GLY A 272 -3.87 -18.76 14.05
C GLY A 272 -3.64 -18.75 12.53
N VAL A 273 -4.54 -18.05 11.85
CA VAL A 273 -4.53 -17.67 10.43
C VAL A 273 -3.15 -17.14 10.01
N ARG A 274 -2.41 -17.93 9.22
CA ARG A 274 -1.03 -17.60 8.83
C ARG A 274 -1.02 -16.50 7.77
N SER A 275 -0.23 -15.46 8.00
CA SER A 275 0.03 -14.39 7.02
C SER A 275 1.40 -14.57 6.37
N TRP A 276 1.57 -14.05 5.16
CA TRP A 276 2.77 -14.24 4.36
C TRP A 276 3.31 -12.92 3.81
N ALA A 277 4.62 -12.84 3.66
CA ALA A 277 5.29 -11.72 2.99
C ALA A 277 6.15 -12.25 1.83
N ILE A 278 5.96 -11.66 0.65
CA ILE A 278 6.74 -11.97 -0.55
C ILE A 278 7.60 -10.74 -0.85
N GLN A 279 8.90 -10.91 -0.72
CA GLN A 279 9.88 -9.85 -0.86
C GLN A 279 11.12 -10.41 -1.55
N ARG A 280 11.75 -9.64 -2.43
CA ARG A 280 13.02 -10.03 -3.06
C ARG A 280 14.18 -9.59 -2.17
N ARG A 281 15.05 -10.53 -1.80
CA ARG A 281 16.24 -10.33 -0.96
C ARG A 281 15.94 -9.54 0.33
N PRO A 282 15.02 -10.01 1.19
CA PRO A 282 14.78 -9.36 2.48
C PRO A 282 16.08 -9.37 3.32
N SER A 283 16.33 -8.28 4.03
CA SER A 283 17.44 -8.21 4.99
C SER A 283 17.18 -9.09 6.21
N GLU A 284 18.23 -9.51 6.93
CA GLU A 284 18.09 -10.25 8.19
C GLU A 284 17.18 -9.51 9.20
N PHE A 285 17.33 -8.18 9.26
CA PHE A 285 16.46 -7.31 10.06
C PHE A 285 14.98 -7.44 9.68
N GLU A 286 14.64 -7.41 8.40
CA GLU A 286 13.26 -7.56 7.94
C GLU A 286 12.71 -8.96 8.21
N ILE A 287 13.54 -10.01 8.06
CA ILE A 287 13.16 -11.39 8.38
C ILE A 287 12.77 -11.49 9.86
N GLU A 288 13.59 -10.96 10.77
CA GLU A 288 13.31 -10.95 12.20
C GLU A 288 12.03 -10.15 12.53
N LEU A 289 11.83 -8.99 11.88
CA LEU A 289 10.63 -8.19 12.09
C LEU A 289 9.34 -8.87 11.61
N TRP A 290 9.38 -9.60 10.50
CA TRP A 290 8.23 -10.37 10.03
C TRP A 290 7.93 -11.56 10.95
N ASN A 291 8.97 -12.29 11.37
CA ASN A 291 8.85 -13.42 12.30
C ASN A 291 8.24 -12.98 13.64
N ALA A 292 8.66 -11.82 14.17
CA ALA A 292 8.11 -11.25 15.40
C ALA A 292 6.60 -10.93 15.30
N ARG A 293 6.08 -10.75 14.08
CA ARG A 293 4.65 -10.54 13.77
C ARG A 293 3.94 -11.82 13.32
N ARG A 294 4.61 -12.97 13.43
CA ARG A 294 4.11 -14.27 12.96
C ARG A 294 3.75 -14.28 11.47
N VAL A 295 4.39 -13.42 10.69
CA VAL A 295 4.29 -13.40 9.23
C VAL A 295 5.47 -14.15 8.66
N LYS A 296 5.22 -15.18 7.85
CA LYS A 296 6.32 -15.92 7.21
C LYS A 296 6.76 -15.19 5.94
N VAL A 297 8.00 -14.73 5.92
CA VAL A 297 8.60 -14.07 4.74
C VAL A 297 9.26 -15.09 3.82
N PHE A 298 9.15 -14.85 2.51
CA PHE A 298 9.78 -15.65 1.46
C PHE A 298 10.56 -14.76 0.50
N ASP A 299 11.81 -15.14 0.22
CA ASP A 299 12.66 -14.51 -0.79
C ASP A 299 12.27 -14.99 -2.18
N VAL A 300 11.36 -14.29 -2.84
CA VAL A 300 10.88 -14.61 -4.19
C VAL A 300 10.66 -13.31 -4.98
N ASP A 301 11.05 -13.31 -6.25
CA ASP A 301 10.72 -12.22 -7.17
C ASP A 301 9.20 -12.17 -7.42
N ILE A 302 8.63 -10.97 -7.48
CA ILE A 302 7.17 -10.81 -7.59
C ILE A 302 6.59 -11.45 -8.86
N ASN A 303 7.32 -11.41 -9.98
CA ASN A 303 6.86 -12.03 -11.23
C ASN A 303 6.91 -13.56 -11.14
N GLU A 304 7.98 -14.11 -10.57
CA GLU A 304 8.09 -15.55 -10.32
C GLU A 304 6.96 -16.03 -9.40
N PHE A 305 6.68 -15.26 -8.33
CA PHE A 305 5.60 -15.56 -7.41
C PHE A 305 4.24 -15.61 -8.11
N VAL A 306 3.92 -14.62 -8.95
CA VAL A 306 2.66 -14.59 -9.71
C VAL A 306 2.58 -15.74 -10.72
N GLN A 307 3.67 -16.06 -11.41
CA GLN A 307 3.70 -17.20 -12.34
C GLN A 307 3.38 -18.53 -11.63
N LYS A 308 3.99 -18.76 -10.46
CA LYS A 308 3.74 -19.97 -9.66
C LYS A 308 2.32 -20.01 -9.07
N LEU A 309 1.74 -18.86 -8.70
CA LEU A 309 0.33 -18.77 -8.30
C LEU A 309 -0.62 -19.11 -9.44
N ARG A 310 -0.41 -18.56 -10.65
CA ARG A 310 -1.22 -18.88 -11.84
C ARG A 310 -1.18 -20.36 -12.20
N ALA A 311 -0.07 -21.05 -11.91
CA ALA A 311 0.06 -22.47 -12.14
C ALA A 311 -0.79 -23.34 -11.19
N GLN A 312 -1.37 -22.77 -10.12
CA GLN A 312 -2.25 -23.50 -9.19
C GLN A 312 -3.71 -23.60 -9.67
N GLY A 313 -4.01 -23.10 -10.88
CA GLY A 313 -5.37 -23.04 -11.46
C GLY A 313 -6.20 -21.91 -10.88
#